data_AF-A0A3D0RLQ4-F1
#
_entry.id   AF-A0A3D0RLQ4-F1
#
_cell.length_a   1.000
_cell.length_b   1.000
_cell.length_c   1.000
_cell.angle_alpha   90.00
_cell.angle_beta   90.00
_cell.angle_gamma   90.00
#
_symmetry.space_group_name_H-M   'P 1'
#
loop_
_entity.id
_entity.type
_entity.pdbx_description
1 polymer ?
#
loop_
_entity_poly.entity_id
_entity_poly.type
_entity_poly.pdbx_seq_one_letter_code
_entity_poly.pdbx_strand_id
1 'polypeptide(L)'
;MFENIKIWWHQGKQYIPDVTNAKLPGIFRGRPVITRSGVDEAALVELCPTGAITGNPVCIDLGKCTFCGECAFRFPEKISFT
;
A
#
# COMPACT_ATOMS: atom_id res chain seq x y z
N MET A 1 3.77 -30.78 -32.92
CA MET A 1 4.07 -29.33 -33.04
C MET A 1 2.79 -28.49 -33.16
N PHE A 2 1.88 -28.81 -34.09
CA PHE A 2 0.58 -28.10 -34.22
C PHE A 2 -0.29 -28.13 -32.96
N GLU A 3 -0.37 -29.27 -32.26
CA GLU A 3 -1.08 -29.37 -30.97
C GLU A 3 -0.54 -28.40 -29.91
N ASN A 4 0.79 -28.20 -29.86
CA ASN A 4 1.40 -27.28 -28.90
C ASN A 4 1.08 -25.82 -29.22
N ILE A 5 1.00 -25.45 -30.51
CA ILE A 5 0.62 -24.11 -30.95
C ILE A 5 -0.84 -23.83 -30.58
N LYS A 6 -1.72 -24.82 -30.74
CA LYS A 6 -3.14 -24.75 -30.34
C LYS A 6 -3.29 -24.53 -28.84
N ILE A 7 -2.49 -25.21 -28.02
CA ILE A 7 -2.44 -25.01 -26.57
C ILE A 7 -2.00 -23.57 -26.23
N TRP A 8 -0.93 -23.08 -26.87
CA TRP A 8 -0.41 -21.73 -26.63
C TRP A 8 -1.44 -20.64 -26.97
N TRP A 9 -2.14 -20.80 -28.10
CA TRP A 9 -3.22 -19.89 -28.48
C TRP A 9 -4.37 -19.89 -27.46
N HIS A 10 -4.78 -21.08 -27.00
CA HIS A 10 -5.87 -21.22 -26.05
C HIS A 10 -5.52 -20.65 -24.66
N GLN A 11 -4.28 -20.80 -24.21
CA GLN A 11 -3.81 -20.26 -22.92
C GLN A 11 -3.63 -18.74 -22.95
N GLY A 12 -3.42 -18.16 -24.13
CA GLY A 12 -3.28 -16.72 -24.31
C GLY A 12 -2.07 -16.16 -23.57
N LYS A 13 -2.14 -14.87 -23.20
CA LYS A 13 -1.08 -14.16 -22.49
C LYS A 13 -1.27 -14.30 -20.98
N GLN A 14 -0.39 -15.05 -20.33
CA GLN A 14 -0.38 -15.24 -18.88
C GLN A 14 0.62 -14.28 -18.19
N TYR A 15 0.58 -13.00 -18.54
CA TYR A 15 1.40 -11.97 -17.93
C TYR A 15 0.65 -10.63 -17.93
N ILE A 16 1.06 -9.71 -17.05
CA ILE A 16 0.53 -8.35 -17.01
C ILE A 16 1.24 -7.54 -18.12
N PRO A 17 0.56 -7.11 -19.20
CA PRO A 17 1.23 -6.47 -20.32
C PRO A 17 1.84 -5.11 -20.00
N ASP A 18 1.23 -4.38 -19.06
CA ASP A 18 1.71 -3.11 -18.54
C ASP A 18 1.72 -3.18 -17.01
N VAL A 19 2.90 -3.45 -16.47
CA VAL A 19 3.10 -3.57 -15.02
C VAL A 19 3.00 -2.21 -14.30
N THR A 20 3.21 -1.11 -15.02
CA THR A 20 3.22 0.24 -14.44
C THR A 20 1.80 0.76 -14.23
N ASN A 21 0.88 0.43 -15.14
CA ASN A 21 -0.52 0.85 -15.09
C ASN A 21 -1.49 -0.27 -14.66
N ALA A 22 -0.97 -1.37 -14.12
CA ALA A 22 -1.78 -2.45 -13.60
C ALA A 22 -2.70 -1.95 -12.48
N LYS A 23 -4.02 -2.15 -12.63
CA LYS A 23 -4.98 -1.78 -11.59
C LYS A 23 -4.92 -2.78 -10.44
N LEU A 24 -4.56 -2.29 -9.27
CA LEU A 24 -4.54 -3.08 -8.04
C LEU A 24 -5.95 -3.16 -7.42
N PRO A 25 -6.26 -4.21 -6.65
CA PRO A 25 -7.49 -4.28 -5.87
C PRO A 25 -7.61 -3.11 -4.90
N GLY A 26 -8.82 -2.60 -4.66
CA GLY A 26 -9.04 -1.45 -3.76
C GLY A 26 -8.65 -1.67 -2.29
N ILE A 27 -8.43 -2.93 -1.89
CA ILE A 27 -7.94 -3.29 -0.54
C ILE A 27 -6.40 -3.28 -0.44
N PHE A 28 -5.71 -3.05 -1.56
CA PHE A 28 -4.25 -3.01 -1.59
C PHE A 28 -3.75 -1.81 -0.79
N ARG A 29 -2.77 -2.05 0.08
CA ARG A 29 -2.13 -1.03 0.90
C ARG A 29 -0.77 -0.72 0.31
N GLY A 30 -0.72 0.24 -0.60
CA GLY A 30 0.54 0.67 -1.19
C GLY A 30 1.24 1.71 -0.34
N ARG A 31 1.66 2.82 -0.94
CA ARG A 31 2.42 3.85 -0.24
C ARG A 31 1.50 4.64 0.70
N PRO A 32 1.86 4.79 1.99
CA PRO A 32 1.10 5.66 2.89
C PRO A 32 1.25 7.14 2.47
N VAL A 33 0.16 7.88 2.61
CA VAL A 33 0.06 9.32 2.32
C VAL A 33 -0.35 10.04 3.60
N ILE A 34 0.39 11.09 3.95
CA ILE A 34 0.16 11.89 5.15
C ILE A 34 -0.47 13.21 4.73
N THR A 35 -1.61 13.55 5.32
CA THR A 35 -2.29 14.82 5.08
C THR A 35 -1.89 15.88 6.12
N ARG A 36 -2.29 17.13 5.87
CA ARG A 36 -2.04 18.27 6.77
C ARG A 36 -3.06 18.42 7.89
N SER A 37 -3.98 17.45 8.07
CA SER A 37 -4.96 17.51 9.15
C SER A 37 -4.25 17.50 10.52
N GLY A 38 -4.77 18.27 11.47
CA GLY A 38 -4.33 18.21 12.86
C GLY A 38 -4.97 17.01 13.54
N VAL A 39 -4.15 16.10 14.07
CA VAL A 39 -4.60 14.97 14.90
C VAL A 39 -3.72 14.84 16.13
N ASP A 40 -4.12 14.00 17.07
CA ASP A 40 -3.28 13.62 18.20
C ASP A 40 -2.07 12.82 17.71
N GLU A 41 -0.94 13.51 17.53
CA GLU A 41 0.30 12.90 17.04
C GLU A 41 0.92 11.92 18.05
N ALA A 42 0.72 12.12 19.36
CA ALA A 42 1.24 11.23 20.38
C ALA A 42 0.55 9.87 20.29
N ALA A 43 -0.78 9.86 20.24
CA ALA A 43 -1.57 8.64 20.04
C ALA A 43 -1.26 7.96 18.70
N LEU A 44 -0.99 8.73 17.65
CA LEU A 44 -0.61 8.18 16.34
C LEU A 44 0.76 7.49 16.37
N VAL A 45 1.74 8.06 17.08
CA VAL A 45 3.09 7.48 17.23
C VAL A 45 3.03 6.20 18.05
N GLU A 46 2.32 6.21 19.18
CA GLU A 46 2.17 5.04 20.07
C GLU A 46 1.42 3.87 19.41
N LEU A 47 0.54 4.16 18.45
CA LEU A 47 -0.21 3.14 17.72
C LEU A 47 0.69 2.26 16.82
N CYS A 48 1.85 2.74 16.41
CA CYS A 48 2.68 2.03 15.43
C CYS A 48 3.42 0.84 16.06
N PRO A 49 3.13 -0.41 15.65
CA PRO A 49 3.73 -1.59 16.29
C PRO A 49 5.24 -1.70 16.07
N THR A 50 5.78 -1.07 15.03
CA THR A 50 7.21 -1.09 14.68
C THR A 50 7.92 0.22 14.96
N GLY A 51 7.24 1.21 15.54
CA GLY A 51 7.82 2.54 15.77
C GLY A 51 8.27 3.23 14.47
N ALA A 52 7.55 3.00 13.37
CA ALA A 52 7.83 3.60 12.07
C ALA A 52 7.35 5.06 11.97
N ILE A 53 6.48 5.51 12.87
CA ILE A 53 5.89 6.84 12.83
C ILE A 53 6.58 7.75 13.85
N THR A 54 7.00 8.94 13.42
CA THR A 54 7.49 10.02 14.31
C THR A 54 6.56 11.22 14.21
N GLY A 55 6.41 11.99 15.28
CA GLY A 55 5.64 13.26 15.30
C GLY A 55 6.52 14.50 15.07
N ASN A 56 5.87 15.65 14.85
CA ASN A 56 6.46 17.00 14.74
C ASN A 56 7.66 17.14 13.77
N PRO A 57 7.47 16.99 12.44
CA PRO A 57 6.22 16.67 11.73
C PRO A 57 5.99 15.16 11.63
N VAL A 58 4.71 14.78 11.43
CA VAL A 58 4.37 13.36 11.17
C VAL A 58 5.15 12.83 9.98
N CYS A 59 6.01 11.85 10.23
CA CYS A 59 6.81 11.16 9.23
C CYS A 59 6.68 9.64 9.39
N ILE A 60 6.82 8.90 8.29
CA ILE A 60 6.76 7.43 8.27
C ILE A 60 8.06 6.90 7.68
N ASP A 61 8.81 6.15 8.47
CA ASP A 61 9.98 5.39 8.03
C ASP A 61 9.53 4.14 7.28
N LEU A 62 9.64 4.16 5.95
CA LEU A 62 9.26 3.03 5.09
C LEU A 62 10.16 1.80 5.26
N GLY A 63 11.36 1.95 5.84
CA GLY A 63 12.22 0.83 6.20
C GLY A 63 11.72 0.04 7.41
N LYS A 64 10.88 0.66 8.26
CA LYS A 64 10.27 0.03 9.45
C LYS A 64 8.79 -0.29 9.27
N CYS A 65 8.12 0.34 8.32
CA CYS A 65 6.69 0.18 8.11
C CYS A 65 6.34 -1.21 7.56
N THR A 66 5.39 -1.89 8.19
CA THR A 66 4.89 -3.20 7.75
C THR A 66 3.56 -3.14 6.99
N PHE A 67 3.08 -1.93 6.66
CA PHE A 67 1.82 -1.71 5.93
C PHE A 67 0.59 -2.35 6.63
N CYS A 68 0.61 -2.40 7.96
CA CYS A 68 -0.46 -3.00 8.77
C CYS A 68 -1.80 -2.24 8.71
N GLY A 69 -1.79 -0.96 8.36
CA GLY A 69 -2.98 -0.14 8.13
C GLY A 69 -3.66 0.43 9.39
N GLU A 70 -3.19 0.08 10.59
CA GLU A 70 -3.84 0.50 11.85
C GLU A 70 -3.90 2.02 12.01
N CYS A 71 -2.84 2.71 11.59
CA CYS A 71 -2.76 4.16 11.63
C CYS A 71 -3.82 4.84 10.74
N ALA A 72 -4.09 4.29 9.54
CA ALA A 72 -5.13 4.80 8.66
C ALA A 72 -6.54 4.44 9.17
N PHE A 73 -6.69 3.30 9.83
CA PHE A 73 -7.97 2.90 10.42
C PHE A 73 -8.36 3.83 11.58
N ARG A 74 -7.41 4.13 12.48
CA ARG A 74 -7.66 4.99 13.65
C ARG A 74 -7.71 6.48 13.30
N PHE A 75 -6.89 6.92 12.34
CA PHE A 75 -6.77 8.32 11.91
C PHE A 75 -6.96 8.45 10.38
N PRO A 76 -8.16 8.17 9.85
CA PRO A 76 -8.43 8.17 8.41
C PRO A 76 -8.24 9.55 7.75
N GLU A 77 -8.44 10.62 8.52
CA GLU A 77 -8.23 11.99 8.07
C GLU A 77 -6.74 12.36 7.94
N LYS A 78 -5.82 11.60 8.57
CA LYS A 78 -4.38 11.90 8.63
C LYS A 78 -3.56 11.01 7.71
N ILE A 79 -3.83 9.70 7.71
CA ILE A 79 -3.06 8.72 6.93
C ILE A 79 -4.02 7.90 6.08
N SER A 80 -3.69 7.78 4.80
CA SER A 80 -4.35 6.86 3.87
C SER A 80 -3.32 6.07 3.06
N PHE A 81 -3.75 5.00 2.39
CA PHE A 81 -2.90 4.19 1.51
C PHE A 81 -3.42 4.30 0.07
N THR A 82 -2.50 4.39 -0.89
CA THR A 82 -2.79 4.38 -2.33
C THR A 82 -2.59 3.01 -2.95
#